data_AF-A0A3P7MHA9-F1
#
_entry.id   AF-A0A3P7MHA9-F1
#
_cell.length_a   1.000
_cell.length_b   1.000
_cell.length_c   1.000
_cell.angle_alpha   90.00
_cell.angle_beta   90.00
_cell.angle_gamma   90.00
#
_symmetry.space_group_name_H-M   'P 1'
#
loop_
_entity.id
_entity.type
_entity.pdbx_description
1 polymer ?
#
loop_
_entity_poly.entity_id
_entity_poly.type
_entity_poly.pdbx_seq_one_letter_code
_entity_poly.pdbx_strand_id
1 'polypeptide(L)'
;KKGVFVMFSGSGVEASTFLVKTTNEEELKEKLLEWKFELDFLESHHIISFHFTIDSMEPTNSEEIFSEIFSIQPVILRLSEHDLDETGLIYYNRTTEVKKNPGPVYAIVGYKKFAVQQ
;
A
#
# COMPACT_ATOMS: atom_id res chain seq x y z
N LYS A 1 -7.35 19.58 14.87
CA LYS A 1 -7.68 18.18 14.50
C LYS A 1 -6.80 17.25 15.32
N LYS A 2 -7.35 16.27 16.04
CA LYS A 2 -6.56 15.15 16.60
C LYS A 2 -6.24 14.23 15.43
N GLY A 3 -4.96 14.06 15.10
CA GLY A 3 -4.52 13.04 14.15
C GLY A 3 -4.40 11.70 14.88
N VAL A 4 -4.95 10.64 14.29
CA VAL A 4 -4.63 9.27 14.70
C VAL A 4 -3.46 8.83 13.83
N PHE A 5 -2.36 8.44 14.47
CA PHE A 5 -1.18 7.92 13.78
C PHE A 5 -1.04 6.44 14.12
N VAL A 6 -0.90 5.62 13.08
CA VAL A 6 -0.51 4.22 13.20
C VAL A 6 0.91 4.11 12.66
N MET A 7 1.82 3.52 13.43
CA MET A 7 3.22 3.38 13.06
C MET A 7 3.61 1.91 13.15
N PHE A 8 4.13 1.39 12.04
CA PHE A 8 4.69 0.04 11.94
C PHE A 8 6.22 0.17 11.94
N SER A 9 6.89 -0.39 12.93
CA SER A 9 8.34 -0.27 13.08
C SER A 9 8.92 -1.39 13.95
N GLY A 10 10.17 -1.81 13.68
CA GLY A 10 10.89 -2.79 14.50
C GLY A 10 11.87 -3.62 13.66
N SER A 11 12.76 -4.37 14.30
CA SER A 11 13.85 -5.14 13.66
C SER A 11 13.40 -6.41 12.89
N GLY A 12 12.11 -6.50 12.57
CA GLY A 12 11.51 -7.59 11.80
C GLY A 12 10.19 -7.14 11.16
N VAL A 13 10.07 -5.84 10.92
CA VAL A 13 8.95 -5.23 10.21
C VAL A 13 9.51 -4.72 8.89
N GLU A 14 9.02 -5.31 7.81
CA GLU A 14 9.23 -4.80 6.45
C GLU A 14 7.96 -4.10 5.99
N ALA A 15 8.10 -3.03 5.22
CA ALA A 15 6.94 -2.33 4.68
C ALA A 15 7.26 -1.77 3.30
N SER A 16 6.28 -1.85 2.40
CA SER A 16 6.36 -1.24 1.08
C SER A 16 5.01 -0.63 0.70
N THR A 17 5.06 0.38 -0.16
CA THR A 17 3.89 1.12 -0.61
C THR A 17 3.89 1.29 -2.12
N PHE A 18 2.72 1.25 -2.72
CA PHE A 18 2.50 1.45 -4.14
C PHE A 18 1.43 2.51 -4.36
N LEU A 19 1.79 3.59 -5.06
CA LEU A 19 0.87 4.64 -5.44
C LEU A 19 0.28 4.33 -6.81
N VAL A 20 -1.05 4.22 -6.87
CA VAL A 20 -1.77 4.02 -8.13
C VAL A 20 -1.78 5.32 -8.93
N LYS A 21 -1.37 5.25 -10.19
CA LYS A 21 -1.26 6.41 -11.10
C LYS A 21 -1.92 6.16 -12.46
N THR A 22 -2.78 5.17 -12.54
CA THR A 22 -3.43 4.77 -13.78
C THR A 22 -4.85 4.30 -13.48
N THR A 23 -5.75 4.52 -14.44
CA THR A 23 -7.11 3.97 -14.47
C THR A 23 -7.22 2.82 -15.47
N ASN A 24 -6.11 2.40 -16.08
CA ASN A 24 -6.05 1.26 -17.00
C ASN A 24 -5.71 -0.02 -16.21
N GLU A 25 -6.52 -1.06 -16.40
CA GLU A 25 -6.39 -2.34 -15.69
C GLU A 25 -5.11 -3.11 -16.05
N GLU A 26 -4.75 -3.15 -17.34
CA GLU A 26 -3.55 -3.85 -17.82
C GLU A 26 -2.29 -3.17 -17.28
N GLU A 27 -2.24 -1.84 -17.34
CA GLU A 27 -1.12 -1.05 -16.80
C GLU A 27 -1.01 -1.22 -15.28
N LEU A 28 -2.15 -1.25 -14.55
CA LEU A 28 -2.14 -1.50 -13.12
C LEU A 28 -1.57 -2.90 -12.83
N LYS A 29 -2.03 -3.91 -13.56
CA LYS A 29 -1.58 -5.30 -13.40
C LYS A 29 -0.07 -5.44 -13.62
N GLU A 30 0.47 -4.86 -14.69
CA GLU A 30 1.91 -4.86 -14.98
C GLU A 30 2.71 -4.24 -13.83
N LYS A 31 2.30 -3.05 -13.38
CA LYS A 31 3.00 -2.34 -12.29
C LYS A 31 2.91 -3.05 -10.94
N LEU A 32 1.78 -3.71 -10.64
CA LEU A 32 1.64 -4.51 -9.43
C LEU A 32 2.50 -5.78 -9.48
N LEU A 33 2.67 -6.40 -10.65
CA LEU A 33 3.59 -7.53 -10.83
C LEU A 33 5.05 -7.11 -10.66
N GLU A 34 5.45 -5.97 -11.25
CA GLU A 34 6.77 -5.38 -11.06
C GLU A 34 7.03 -5.11 -9.58
N TRP A 35 6.09 -4.42 -8.92
CA TRP A 35 6.20 -4.14 -7.50
C TRP A 35 6.30 -5.42 -6.66
N LYS A 36 5.48 -6.45 -6.94
CA LYS A 36 5.56 -7.76 -6.25
C LYS A 36 6.95 -8.37 -6.34
N PHE A 37 7.59 -8.28 -7.51
CA PHE A 37 8.93 -8.83 -7.73
C PHE A 37 10.01 -8.13 -6.90
N GLU A 38 9.80 -6.86 -6.54
CA GLU A 38 10.72 -6.09 -5.68
C GLU A 38 10.59 -6.46 -4.19
N LEU A 39 9.56 -7.21 -3.78
CA LEU A 39 9.29 -7.55 -2.38
C LEU A 39 9.88 -8.92 -2.02
N ASP A 40 11.02 -8.92 -1.33
CA ASP A 40 11.74 -10.12 -0.88
C ASP A 40 11.14 -10.79 0.37
N PHE A 41 10.18 -10.13 1.03
CA PHE A 41 9.67 -10.53 2.34
C PHE A 41 8.31 -11.25 2.30
N LEU A 42 7.64 -11.33 1.14
CA LEU A 42 6.27 -11.84 1.00
C LEU A 42 6.10 -13.28 1.53
N GLU A 43 7.09 -14.15 1.31
CA GLU A 43 7.03 -15.56 1.73
C GLU A 43 7.48 -15.77 3.18
N SER A 44 8.41 -14.94 3.66
CA SER A 44 9.08 -15.09 4.95
C SER A 44 8.35 -14.38 6.10
N HIS A 45 7.43 -13.48 5.79
CA HIS A 45 6.71 -12.66 6.76
C HIS A 45 5.21 -13.01 6.82
N HIS A 46 4.59 -12.70 7.95
CA HIS A 46 3.14 -12.60 8.04
C HIS A 46 2.73 -11.24 7.47
N ILE A 47 1.90 -11.25 6.43
CA ILE A 47 1.59 -10.06 5.64
C ILE A 47 0.22 -9.49 6.04
N ILE A 48 0.19 -8.17 6.21
CA ILE A 48 -1.03 -7.37 6.29
C ILE A 48 -0.97 -6.34 5.15
N SER A 49 -1.98 -6.32 4.29
CA SER A 49 -2.11 -5.32 3.23
C SER A 49 -3.24 -4.34 3.53
N PHE A 50 -3.06 -3.12 3.06
CA PHE A 50 -4.00 -2.02 3.19
C PHE A 50 -4.24 -1.40 1.82
N HIS A 51 -5.45 -0.93 1.60
CA HIS A 51 -5.82 -0.15 0.43
C HIS A 51 -6.46 1.17 0.88
N PHE A 52 -5.79 2.28 0.61
CA PHE A 52 -6.27 3.63 0.90
C PHE A 52 -6.78 4.25 -0.40
N THR A 53 -8.08 4.48 -0.50
CA THR A 53 -8.68 4.92 -1.77
C THR A 53 -9.70 6.04 -1.60
N ILE A 54 -9.87 6.79 -2.69
CA ILE A 54 -10.91 7.78 -2.94
C ILE A 54 -11.54 7.36 -4.27
N ASP A 55 -12.87 7.36 -4.33
CA ASP A 55 -13.61 6.97 -5.52
C ASP A 55 -13.10 7.77 -6.74
N SER A 56 -12.86 7.07 -7.87
CA SER A 56 -12.49 7.57 -9.23
C SER A 56 -11.02 7.69 -9.66
N MET A 57 -10.02 7.36 -8.83
CA MET A 57 -8.59 7.55 -9.20
C MET A 57 -7.82 6.26 -9.55
N GLU A 58 -8.53 5.15 -9.74
CA GLU A 58 -8.01 3.83 -10.11
C GLU A 58 -9.09 3.00 -10.81
N PRO A 59 -8.76 1.86 -11.44
CA PRO A 59 -9.77 0.96 -12.01
C PRO A 59 -10.75 0.45 -10.95
N THR A 60 -12.02 0.27 -11.32
CA THR A 60 -13.07 -0.20 -10.40
C THR A 60 -12.79 -1.57 -9.78
N ASN A 61 -12.03 -2.43 -10.48
CA ASN A 61 -11.61 -3.76 -10.05
C ASN A 61 -10.17 -3.78 -9.50
N SER A 62 -9.59 -2.64 -9.09
CA SER A 62 -8.20 -2.59 -8.61
C SER A 62 -7.93 -3.57 -7.46
N GLU A 63 -8.89 -3.70 -6.53
CA GLU A 63 -8.82 -4.59 -5.37
C GLU A 63 -8.82 -6.07 -5.77
N GLU A 64 -9.54 -6.42 -6.83
CA GLU A 64 -9.57 -7.77 -7.41
C GLU A 64 -8.23 -8.09 -8.07
N ILE A 65 -7.74 -7.19 -8.93
CA ILE A 65 -6.43 -7.31 -9.60
C ILE A 65 -5.32 -7.48 -8.55
N PHE A 66 -5.33 -6.67 -7.49
CA PHE A 66 -4.37 -6.78 -6.39
C PHE A 66 -4.47 -8.15 -5.71
N SER A 67 -5.69 -8.58 -5.38
CA SER A 67 -5.92 -9.86 -4.68
C SER A 67 -5.48 -11.06 -5.53
N GLU A 68 -5.67 -11.03 -6.85
CA GLU A 68 -5.18 -12.06 -7.77
C GLU A 68 -3.64 -12.14 -7.81
N ILE A 69 -2.97 -10.98 -7.83
CA ILE A 69 -1.51 -10.93 -7.93
C ILE A 69 -0.85 -11.35 -6.62
N PHE A 70 -1.33 -10.85 -5.48
CA PHE A 70 -0.70 -11.07 -4.18
C PHE A 70 -1.27 -12.27 -3.42
N SER A 71 -2.41 -12.81 -3.85
CA SER A 71 -3.18 -13.83 -3.11
C SER A 71 -3.56 -13.38 -1.70
N ILE A 72 -3.77 -12.07 -1.50
CA ILE A 72 -4.07 -11.43 -0.21
C ILE A 72 -5.17 -10.39 -0.41
N GLN A 73 -6.20 -10.43 0.42
CA GLN A 73 -7.24 -9.40 0.44
C GLN A 73 -6.80 -8.20 1.30
N PRO A 74 -6.74 -6.99 0.74
CA PRO A 74 -6.35 -5.80 1.50
C PRO A 74 -7.46 -5.33 2.43
N VAL A 75 -7.04 -4.75 3.57
CA VAL A 75 -7.95 -3.97 4.43
C VAL A 75 -8.22 -2.64 3.75
N ILE A 76 -9.47 -2.43 3.35
CA ILE A 76 -9.90 -1.24 2.61
C ILE A 76 -10.21 -0.11 3.57
N LEU A 77 -9.58 1.04 3.35
CA LEU A 77 -9.76 2.29 4.06
C LEU A 77 -10.17 3.35 3.05
N ARG A 78 -11.48 3.40 2.78
CA ARG A 78 -12.09 4.37 1.88
C ARG A 78 -12.40 5.66 2.64
N LEU A 79 -11.90 6.79 2.14
CA LEU A 79 -12.28 8.11 2.67
C LEU A 79 -13.61 8.55 2.06
N SER A 80 -14.42 9.29 2.81
CA SER A 80 -15.64 9.91 2.31
C SER A 80 -15.31 10.98 1.25
N GLU A 81 -16.17 11.16 0.25
CA GLU A 81 -16.07 12.20 -0.79
C GLU A 81 -16.26 13.65 -0.26
N HIS A 82 -15.75 13.97 0.92
CA HIS A 82 -15.65 15.36 1.35
C HIS A 82 -14.47 16.02 0.61
N ASP A 83 -14.68 17.22 0.09
CA ASP A 83 -13.73 18.01 -0.72
C ASP A 83 -12.33 18.25 -0.11
N LEU A 84 -12.07 17.77 1.11
CA LEU A 84 -10.83 17.96 1.87
C LEU A 84 -10.09 16.65 2.20
N ASP A 85 -10.65 15.49 1.86
CA ASP A 85 -10.05 14.20 2.17
C ASP A 85 -9.16 13.74 0.99
N GLU A 86 -7.89 13.45 1.27
CA GLU A 86 -6.87 13.09 0.28
C GLU A 86 -6.13 11.83 0.75
N THR A 87 -5.95 10.86 -0.13
CA THR A 87 -5.02 9.73 0.04
C THR A 87 -3.77 9.99 -0.79
N GLY A 88 -2.63 9.42 -0.37
CA GLY A 88 -1.39 9.57 -1.11
C GLY A 88 -0.16 9.24 -0.29
N LEU A 89 1.00 9.41 -0.93
CA LEU A 89 2.30 9.20 -0.31
C LEU A 89 2.99 10.52 0.00
N ILE A 90 3.38 10.70 1.25
CA ILE A 90 4.17 11.82 1.71
C ILE A 90 5.60 11.35 1.95
N TYR A 91 6.53 11.87 1.16
CA TYR A 91 7.96 11.62 1.35
C TYR A 91 8.59 12.81 2.03
N TYR A 92 9.19 12.55 3.19
CA TYR A 92 9.98 13.53 3.93
C TYR A 92 11.47 13.21 3.77
N ASN A 93 12.21 14.16 3.21
CA ASN A 93 13.66 14.12 3.19
C ASN A 93 14.17 15.36 3.95
N ARG A 94 15.19 15.19 4.81
CA ARG A 94 15.74 16.28 5.63
C ARG A 94 16.37 17.41 4.78
N THR A 95 16.73 17.15 3.53
CA THR A 95 17.41 18.12 2.64
C THR A 95 16.53 18.70 1.55
N THR A 96 15.34 18.14 1.28
CA THR A 96 14.41 18.63 0.26
C THR A 96 13.05 18.96 0.87
N GLU A 97 12.24 19.75 0.16
CA GLU A 97 10.86 20.01 0.54
C GLU A 97 10.03 18.72 0.63
N VAL A 98 8.93 18.79 1.39
CA VAL A 98 7.96 17.69 1.54
C VAL A 98 7.30 17.41 0.19
N LYS A 99 7.52 16.21 -0.36
CA LYS A 99 6.85 15.80 -1.59
C LYS A 99 5.57 15.05 -1.25
N LYS A 100 4.44 15.59 -1.67
CA LYS A 100 3.12 14.95 -1.59
C LYS A 100 2.75 14.39 -2.96
N ASN A 101 2.35 13.13 -3.00
CA ASN A 101 1.85 12.49 -4.21
C ASN A 101 0.44 11.97 -3.94
N PRO A 102 -0.61 12.74 -4.32
CA PRO A 102 -2.00 12.29 -4.20
C PRO A 102 -2.25 11.01 -4.99
N GLY A 103 -3.20 10.22 -4.50
CA GLY A 103 -3.79 9.09 -5.22
C GLY A 103 -4.03 7.88 -4.32
N PRO A 104 -4.72 6.85 -4.85
CA PRO A 104 -4.93 5.59 -4.14
C PRO A 104 -3.60 4.90 -3.84
N VAL A 105 -3.49 4.31 -2.66
CA VAL A 105 -2.26 3.69 -2.17
C VAL A 105 -2.54 2.28 -1.68
N TYR A 106 -1.78 1.33 -2.21
CA TYR A 106 -1.61 0.02 -1.59
C TYR A 106 -0.41 0.08 -0.65
N ALA A 107 -0.54 -0.53 0.53
CA ALA A 107 0.56 -0.72 1.46
C ALA A 107 0.61 -2.17 1.90
N ILE A 108 1.81 -2.74 1.98
CA ILE A 108 2.06 -4.09 2.47
C ILE A 108 3.01 -3.97 3.65
N VAL A 109 2.62 -4.52 4.80
CA VAL A 109 3.44 -4.60 6.01
C VAL A 109 3.66 -6.08 6.33
N GLY A 110 4.92 -6.49 6.39
CA GLY A 110 5.34 -7.83 6.76
C GLY A 110 5.94 -7.88 8.14
N TYR A 111 5.48 -8.83 8.97
CA TYR A 111 6.09 -9.17 10.26
C TYR A 111 6.83 -10.49 10.16
N LYS A 112 8.12 -10.50 10.49
CA LYS A 112 8.96 -11.70 10.35
C LYS A 112 8.35 -12.86 11.14
N LYS A 113 8.10 -13.99 10.48
CA LYS A 113 7.59 -15.19 11.14
C LYS A 113 8.62 -15.63 12.20
N PHE A 114 8.16 -15.86 13.43
CA PHE A 114 9.01 -16.51 14.42
C PHE A 114 9.22 -17.96 13.98
N ALA A 115 10.46 -18.36 13.75
CA ALA A 115 10.77 -19.78 13.66
C ALA A 115 10.50 -20.41 15.03
N VAL A 116 9.58 -21.36 15.12
CA VAL A 116 9.59 -22.32 16.23
C VAL A 116 10.86 -23.13 16.03
N GLN A 117 11.85 -22.96 16.90
CA GLN A 117 12.96 -23.91 16.98
C GLN A 117 12.33 -25.27 17.33
N GLN A 118 12.34 -26.20 16.36
CA GLN A 118 12.09 -27.62 16.62
C GLN A 118 13.41 -28.31 16.91
#